data_AF-A0A1I2C4K3-F1
#
_entry.id   AF-A0A1I2C4K3-F1
#
_cell.length_a   1.000
_cell.length_b   1.000
_cell.length_c   1.000
_cell.angle_alpha   90.00
_cell.angle_beta   90.00
_cell.angle_gamma   90.00
#
_symmetry.space_group_name_H-M   'P 1'
#
loop_
_entity.id
_entity.type
_entity.pdbx_description
1 polymer ?
#
loop_
_entity_poly.entity_id
_entity_poly.type
_entity_poly.pdbx_seq_one_letter_code
_entity_poly.pdbx_strand_id
1 'polypeptide(L)'
;MNQHVTLINNQTFPFPFIGAGYANYNNWTGVDVRFVTRPDDDQIEKIIKLAPPPIKPHPRGFEGQMLAAFSSGWNVLHTNIQEAYDPTAIEEGEIESGKFDDYDEDMSVFTASRKSLDAFEDDIERWLLQIHAFCPIEFAYRTEIEEAGGTRLSNWHHTSLEAIPGLLQKWEQDPGTYQQNEEELEQFRLAVKTIFHYGQLDFETPSEPLIEYLFPEFLLAKLFDNPDISKTLAFYRKHRKNEKVNRSAEQLVINLDIQKEYAKLNRLAEEVLDANTPDYPFMLPHVDKIAFAAIMENNQPLIDRLVRQLSSRQYGLTSSSGNCASCDYASNIGAYAYKFHYKDNKDAFIQARRLYEIALDIQPPEPCKLRLKVYCNALWILQHDNTGLPVDKVLNEKFLAKCLPYGSGNPAIFFNALCLYVEMNEFDKALQCYNQAINYKYNDIQIMKDQILSEKALAEFKNYPPLKAILNQ
;
A
#
# COMPACT_ATOMS: atom_id res chain seq x y z
N MET A 1 -21.81 12.05 28.25
CA MET A 1 -23.11 11.99 27.53
C MET A 1 -24.09 12.87 28.28
N ASN A 2 -24.29 14.10 27.79
CA ASN A 2 -25.25 15.05 28.35
C ASN A 2 -26.64 14.72 27.83
N GLN A 3 -27.57 14.51 28.77
CA GLN A 3 -29.00 14.36 28.55
C GLN A 3 -29.59 15.74 28.22
N HIS A 4 -29.77 16.05 26.94
CA HIS A 4 -30.68 17.11 26.50
C HIS A 4 -30.98 16.94 25.01
N VAL A 5 -31.98 16.14 24.65
CA VAL A 5 -32.94 16.46 23.59
C VAL A 5 -34.22 15.67 23.88
N THR A 6 -35.23 16.33 24.43
CA THR A 6 -36.60 15.79 24.45
C THR A 6 -37.51 16.94 24.07
N LEU A 7 -37.80 17.00 22.77
CA LEU A 7 -38.98 17.57 22.11
C LEU A 7 -38.73 17.42 20.59
N ILE A 8 -38.73 16.18 20.09
CA ILE A 8 -38.81 15.93 18.65
C ILE A 8 -40.29 16.08 18.30
N ASN A 9 -40.66 17.20 17.68
CA ASN A 9 -41.94 17.33 17.00
C ASN A 9 -42.08 16.17 16.00
N ASN A 10 -43.24 15.52 15.92
CA ASN A 10 -43.56 14.41 14.99
C ASN A 10 -43.56 14.85 13.51
N GLN A 11 -42.49 15.48 13.05
CA GLN A 11 -42.31 15.87 11.66
C GLN A 11 -41.86 14.64 10.89
N THR A 12 -42.74 14.12 10.03
CA THR A 12 -42.42 13.01 9.14
C THR A 12 -41.72 13.56 7.91
N PHE A 13 -40.49 13.12 7.66
CA PHE A 13 -39.75 13.45 6.46
C PHE A 13 -40.01 12.40 5.36
N PRO A 14 -40.16 12.80 4.08
CA PRO A 14 -40.60 11.89 3.00
C PRO A 14 -39.56 10.88 2.55
N PHE A 15 -38.27 11.14 2.79
CA PHE A 15 -37.15 10.25 2.50
C PHE A 15 -35.96 10.60 3.41
N PRO A 16 -34.98 9.69 3.57
CA PRO A 16 -33.77 9.99 4.32
C PRO A 16 -32.88 11.01 3.61
N PHE A 17 -32.48 12.08 4.31
CA PHE A 17 -31.51 13.07 3.87
C PHE A 17 -30.34 13.14 4.88
N ILE A 18 -29.24 12.47 4.52
CA ILE A 18 -28.04 12.40 5.36
C ILE A 18 -27.20 13.67 5.18
N GLY A 19 -26.80 14.27 6.29
CA GLY A 19 -26.13 15.56 6.32
C GLY A 19 -27.07 16.77 6.21
N ALA A 20 -28.39 16.58 6.33
CA ALA A 20 -29.35 17.70 6.41
C ALA A 20 -29.06 18.63 7.60
N GLY A 21 -29.27 19.93 7.41
CA GLY A 21 -28.99 20.97 8.40
C GLY A 21 -28.06 22.06 7.87
N TYR A 22 -27.40 22.78 8.76
CA TYR A 22 -26.55 23.91 8.39
C TYR A 22 -25.10 23.47 8.22
N ALA A 23 -24.60 23.42 6.99
CA ALA A 23 -23.21 23.10 6.72
C ALA A 23 -22.32 24.34 6.79
N ASN A 24 -21.12 24.18 7.35
CA ASN A 24 -20.05 25.10 7.05
C ASN A 24 -19.48 24.73 5.67
N TYR A 25 -19.36 25.74 4.81
CA TYR A 25 -18.87 25.57 3.46
C TYR A 25 -17.40 25.95 3.39
N ASN A 26 -16.67 25.32 2.47
CA ASN A 26 -15.33 25.73 2.09
C ASN A 26 -15.35 26.09 0.60
N ASN A 27 -14.71 25.27 -0.24
CA ASN A 27 -14.46 25.61 -1.63
C ASN A 27 -15.51 25.08 -2.62
N TRP A 28 -16.32 24.11 -2.23
CA TRP A 28 -17.38 23.50 -3.04
C TRP A 28 -18.39 22.77 -2.14
N THR A 29 -19.56 22.44 -2.68
CA THR A 29 -20.57 21.60 -2.03
C THR A 29 -21.20 20.65 -3.05
N GLY A 30 -21.62 19.47 -2.58
CA GLY A 30 -22.23 18.42 -3.38
C GLY A 30 -23.46 17.86 -2.67
N VAL A 31 -24.54 17.68 -3.44
CA VAL A 31 -25.74 16.94 -3.03
C VAL A 31 -25.92 15.78 -3.99
N ASP A 32 -25.92 14.59 -3.44
CA ASP A 32 -26.12 13.36 -4.16
C ASP A 32 -27.52 12.81 -3.83
N VAL A 33 -28.24 12.38 -4.86
CA VAL A 33 -29.63 11.93 -4.76
C VAL A 33 -29.77 10.59 -5.44
N ARG A 34 -30.37 9.62 -4.75
CA ARG A 34 -30.83 8.38 -5.35
C ARG A 34 -32.33 8.40 -5.54
N PHE A 35 -32.79 8.11 -6.74
CA PHE A 35 -34.21 7.98 -7.07
C PHE A 35 -34.69 6.54 -6.94
N VAL A 36 -35.98 6.36 -6.67
CA VAL A 36 -36.61 5.03 -6.67
C VAL A 36 -36.58 4.41 -8.08
N THR A 37 -36.69 5.25 -9.11
CA THR A 37 -36.58 4.89 -10.52
C THR A 37 -35.73 5.93 -11.24
N ARG A 38 -34.98 5.51 -12.27
CA ARG A 38 -34.20 6.44 -13.10
C ARG A 38 -35.11 7.57 -13.62
N PRO A 39 -34.74 8.84 -13.41
CA PRO A 39 -35.45 9.96 -14.02
C PRO A 39 -35.44 9.87 -15.54
N ASP A 40 -36.57 10.17 -16.19
CA ASP A 40 -36.63 10.36 -17.64
C ASP A 40 -36.07 11.74 -18.07
N ASP A 41 -35.91 11.96 -19.37
CA ASP A 41 -35.28 13.18 -19.90
C ASP A 41 -36.03 14.47 -19.49
N ASP A 42 -37.37 14.43 -19.43
CA ASP A 42 -38.21 15.56 -19.01
C ASP A 42 -38.03 15.84 -17.51
N GLN A 43 -37.96 14.79 -16.70
CA GLN A 43 -37.67 14.89 -15.27
C GLN A 43 -36.26 15.43 -15.03
N ILE A 44 -35.24 14.96 -15.77
CA ILE A 44 -33.85 15.43 -15.69
C ILE A 44 -33.79 16.94 -15.95
N GLU A 45 -34.41 17.42 -17.04
CA GLU A 45 -34.43 18.84 -17.38
C GLU A 45 -35.09 19.66 -16.25
N LYS A 46 -36.21 19.15 -15.72
CA LYS A 46 -36.92 19.81 -14.62
C LYS A 46 -36.11 19.85 -13.33
N ILE A 47 -35.41 18.76 -12.98
CA ILE A 47 -34.54 18.68 -11.80
C ILE A 47 -33.42 19.72 -11.89
N ILE A 48 -32.76 19.80 -13.05
CA ILE A 48 -31.67 20.77 -13.31
C ILE A 48 -32.20 22.21 -13.18
N LYS A 49 -33.37 22.49 -13.76
CA LYS A 49 -33.96 23.83 -13.73
C LYS A 49 -34.37 24.30 -12.34
N LEU A 50 -34.76 23.38 -11.45
CA LEU A 50 -35.17 23.69 -10.08
C LEU A 50 -34.00 23.83 -9.10
N ALA A 51 -32.78 23.48 -9.51
CA ALA A 51 -31.64 23.46 -8.60
C ALA A 51 -31.31 24.84 -8.05
N PRO A 52 -31.01 24.93 -6.74
CA PRO A 52 -30.72 26.21 -6.11
C PRO A 52 -29.30 26.66 -6.48
N PRO A 53 -29.09 27.94 -6.84
CA PRO A 53 -27.75 28.44 -7.06
C PRO A 53 -26.91 28.34 -5.77
N PRO A 54 -25.62 27.97 -5.81
CA PRO A 54 -24.83 27.72 -7.00
C PRO A 54 -24.74 26.26 -7.45
N ILE A 55 -25.61 25.37 -6.94
CA ILE A 55 -25.70 23.98 -7.40
C ILE A 55 -26.15 24.00 -8.86
N LYS A 56 -25.36 23.37 -9.74
CA LYS A 56 -25.65 23.28 -11.18
C LYS A 56 -25.56 21.82 -11.61
N PRO A 57 -26.63 21.03 -11.39
CA PRO A 57 -26.65 19.65 -11.84
C PRO A 57 -26.52 19.64 -13.37
N HIS A 58 -25.83 18.63 -13.90
CA HIS A 58 -25.60 18.47 -15.33
C HIS A 58 -26.24 17.15 -15.79
N PRO A 59 -26.73 17.01 -17.04
CA PRO A 59 -27.30 15.74 -17.51
C PRO A 59 -26.35 14.53 -17.35
N ARG A 60 -25.03 14.75 -17.48
CA ARG A 60 -23.99 13.73 -17.22
C ARG A 60 -23.76 13.41 -15.75
N GLY A 61 -24.38 14.15 -14.84
CA GLY A 61 -24.38 13.83 -13.41
C GLY A 61 -25.40 12.75 -13.06
N PHE A 62 -26.25 12.34 -14.00
CA PHE A 62 -27.24 11.29 -13.81
C PHE A 62 -26.70 9.94 -14.31
N GLU A 63 -26.46 9.02 -13.39
CA GLU A 63 -26.02 7.65 -13.68
C GLU A 63 -27.01 6.64 -13.11
N GLY A 64 -27.82 6.03 -13.98
CA GLY A 64 -28.88 5.13 -13.57
C GLY A 64 -29.91 5.83 -12.67
N GLN A 65 -29.99 5.41 -11.41
CA GLN A 65 -30.86 6.00 -10.39
C GLN A 65 -30.17 7.09 -9.56
N MET A 66 -28.90 7.40 -9.82
CA MET A 66 -28.13 8.36 -9.05
C MET A 66 -28.04 9.72 -9.77
N LEU A 67 -28.00 10.79 -8.98
CA LEU A 67 -27.62 12.13 -9.39
C LEU A 67 -26.52 12.62 -8.46
N ALA A 68 -25.40 13.08 -9.02
CA ALA A 68 -24.40 13.86 -8.31
C ALA A 68 -24.48 15.34 -8.75
N ALA A 69 -24.90 16.22 -7.84
CA ALA A 69 -25.09 17.65 -8.11
C ALA A 69 -24.13 18.51 -7.31
N PHE A 70 -23.20 19.19 -8.00
CA PHE A 70 -22.17 20.02 -7.36
C PHE A 70 -22.37 21.51 -7.62
N SER A 71 -21.85 22.33 -6.71
CA SER A 71 -21.70 23.77 -6.94
C SER A 71 -20.71 24.06 -8.06
N SER A 72 -20.99 25.06 -8.90
CA SER A 72 -20.03 25.47 -9.93
C SER A 72 -18.89 26.34 -9.36
N GLY A 73 -17.65 26.02 -9.76
CA GLY A 73 -16.46 26.83 -9.47
C GLY A 73 -15.76 26.40 -8.18
N TRP A 74 -14.47 26.08 -8.30
CA TRP A 74 -13.61 25.75 -7.16
C TRP A 74 -13.18 27.04 -6.45
N ASN A 75 -13.24 27.08 -5.12
CA ASN A 75 -12.82 28.21 -4.25
C ASN A 75 -13.66 29.50 -4.33
N VAL A 76 -14.89 29.43 -4.84
CA VAL A 76 -15.78 30.63 -4.97
C VAL A 76 -17.19 30.38 -4.42
N LEU A 77 -17.39 29.33 -3.63
CA LEU A 77 -18.72 28.93 -3.16
C LEU A 77 -19.40 30.03 -2.34
N HIS A 78 -18.71 30.61 -1.35
CA HIS A 78 -19.26 31.69 -0.53
C HIS A 78 -19.61 32.93 -1.36
N THR A 79 -18.76 33.32 -2.32
CA THR A 79 -19.06 34.42 -3.24
C THR A 79 -20.33 34.14 -4.04
N ASN A 80 -20.44 32.94 -4.60
CA ASN A 80 -21.60 32.55 -5.40
C ASN A 80 -22.90 32.47 -4.58
N ILE A 81 -22.83 32.00 -3.32
CA ILE A 81 -23.98 32.01 -2.42
C ILE A 81 -24.38 33.46 -2.10
N GLN A 82 -23.41 34.32 -1.77
CA GLN A 82 -23.71 35.71 -1.44
C GLN A 82 -24.36 36.45 -2.61
N GLU A 83 -23.81 36.31 -3.82
CA GLU A 83 -24.35 36.93 -5.03
C GLU A 83 -25.77 36.42 -5.36
N ALA A 84 -26.06 35.15 -5.10
CA ALA A 84 -27.35 34.56 -5.40
C ALA A 84 -28.47 34.96 -4.44
N TYR A 85 -28.15 35.13 -3.15
CA TYR A 85 -29.16 35.31 -2.10
C TYR A 85 -29.25 36.72 -1.53
N ASP A 86 -28.14 37.46 -1.47
CA ASP A 86 -28.12 38.85 -1.00
C ASP A 86 -26.94 39.62 -1.62
N PRO A 87 -26.97 39.94 -2.93
CA PRO A 87 -25.83 40.58 -3.61
C PRO A 87 -25.47 41.97 -3.05
N THR A 88 -26.35 42.57 -2.23
CA THR A 88 -26.16 43.89 -1.62
C THR A 88 -25.56 43.84 -0.23
N ALA A 89 -25.59 42.69 0.44
CA ALA A 89 -24.98 42.52 1.75
C ALA A 89 -23.49 42.22 1.61
N ILE A 90 -22.68 43.28 1.57
CA ILE A 90 -21.26 43.16 1.92
C ILE A 90 -21.21 43.31 3.44
N GLU A 91 -21.25 42.19 4.15
CA GLU A 91 -20.80 42.18 5.54
C GLU A 91 -19.27 42.11 5.51
N GLU A 92 -18.60 43.23 5.75
CA GLU A 92 -17.24 43.21 6.31
C GLU A 92 -17.35 42.58 7.70
N GLY A 93 -17.39 41.25 7.76
CA GLY A 93 -17.27 40.54 9.01
C GLY A 93 -15.87 40.76 9.56
N GLU A 94 -15.75 41.39 10.73
CA GLU A 94 -14.55 41.26 11.56
C GLU A 94 -14.37 39.77 11.84
N ILE A 95 -13.49 39.12 11.06
CA ILE A 95 -12.96 37.82 11.44
C ILE A 95 -12.16 38.13 12.70
N GLU A 96 -12.71 37.80 13.88
CA GLU A 96 -11.89 37.57 15.05
C GLU A 96 -10.77 36.65 14.58
N SER A 97 -9.55 37.18 14.55
CA SER A 97 -8.34 36.48 14.15
C SER A 97 -8.08 35.33 15.12
N GLY A 98 -8.86 34.27 14.97
CA GLY A 98 -8.49 32.94 15.41
C GLY A 98 -7.16 32.67 14.73
N LYS A 99 -6.10 32.61 15.54
CA LYS A 99 -4.72 32.41 15.13
C LYS A 99 -4.60 31.18 14.22
N PHE A 100 -4.74 31.40 12.91
CA PHE A 100 -4.18 30.51 11.91
C PHE A 100 -2.73 30.94 11.77
N ASP A 101 -1.90 30.40 12.67
CA ASP A 101 -0.46 30.56 12.58
C ASP A 101 -0.02 29.91 11.24
N ASP A 102 0.58 30.73 10.38
CA ASP A 102 1.51 30.37 9.29
C ASP A 102 1.02 30.13 7.84
N TYR A 103 -0.19 30.50 7.42
CA TYR A 103 -0.55 30.51 5.98
C TYR A 103 -1.13 31.86 5.51
N ASP A 104 -0.28 32.62 4.81
CA ASP A 104 -0.55 33.78 3.94
C ASP A 104 -1.51 34.88 4.44
N GLU A 105 -0.92 35.99 4.91
CA GLU A 105 -1.58 37.24 5.35
C GLU A 105 -2.45 37.96 4.29
N ASP A 106 -2.56 37.44 3.05
CA ASP A 106 -3.25 38.10 1.93
C ASP A 106 -4.53 37.41 1.44
N MET A 107 -4.95 36.28 2.03
CA MET A 107 -6.23 35.64 1.69
C MET A 107 -7.35 36.18 2.58
N SER A 108 -7.95 37.31 2.19
CA SER A 108 -9.25 37.72 2.73
C SER A 108 -10.28 36.64 2.39
N VAL A 109 -10.60 35.76 3.33
CA VAL A 109 -11.62 34.71 3.15
C VAL A 109 -12.98 35.40 3.11
N PHE A 110 -13.53 35.56 1.90
CA PHE A 110 -14.89 36.04 1.72
C PHE A 110 -15.86 34.96 2.20
N THR A 111 -16.61 35.24 3.26
CA THR A 111 -17.69 34.36 3.74
C THR A 111 -19.04 35.00 3.42
N ALA A 112 -19.94 34.25 2.79
CA ALA A 112 -21.35 34.64 2.67
C ALA A 112 -21.95 34.97 4.04
N SER A 113 -22.83 35.97 4.08
CA SER A 113 -23.55 36.36 5.29
C SER A 113 -24.39 35.20 5.81
N ARG A 114 -24.66 35.22 7.12
CA ARG A 114 -25.45 34.16 7.76
C ARG A 114 -26.81 33.98 7.09
N LYS A 115 -27.46 35.08 6.72
CA LYS A 115 -28.74 35.10 6.03
C LYS A 115 -28.69 34.45 4.65
N SER A 116 -27.63 34.70 3.88
CA SER A 116 -27.43 34.06 2.56
C SER A 116 -27.20 32.56 2.70
N LEU A 117 -26.42 32.14 3.70
CA LEU A 117 -26.19 30.73 4.00
C LEU A 117 -27.47 30.03 4.43
N ASP A 118 -28.24 30.60 5.37
CA ASP A 118 -29.52 30.04 5.82
C ASP A 118 -30.52 29.93 4.65
N ALA A 119 -30.58 30.92 3.76
CA ALA A 119 -31.46 30.88 2.59
C ALA A 119 -31.04 29.81 1.56
N PHE A 120 -29.73 29.60 1.36
CA PHE A 120 -29.22 28.53 0.50
C PHE A 120 -29.56 27.14 1.05
N GLU A 121 -29.45 26.95 2.36
CA GLU A 121 -29.81 25.70 3.04
C GLU A 121 -31.30 25.36 2.87
N ASP A 122 -32.17 26.33 3.16
CA ASP A 122 -33.62 26.18 3.01
C ASP A 122 -34.01 25.84 1.57
N ASP A 123 -33.27 26.39 0.60
CA ASP A 123 -33.47 26.15 -0.83
C ASP A 123 -33.02 24.75 -1.26
N ILE A 124 -31.95 24.19 -0.69
CA ILE A 124 -31.56 22.79 -0.92
C ILE A 124 -32.67 21.86 -0.44
N GLU A 125 -33.15 22.03 0.80
CA GLU A 125 -34.24 21.21 1.34
C GLU A 125 -35.51 21.34 0.50
N ARG A 126 -35.88 22.58 0.11
CA ARG A 126 -37.04 22.82 -0.76
C ARG A 126 -36.89 22.17 -2.13
N TRP A 127 -35.70 22.24 -2.72
CA TRP A 127 -35.40 21.62 -4.01
C TRP A 127 -35.62 20.11 -3.96
N LEU A 128 -35.07 19.43 -2.95
CA LEU A 128 -35.24 17.98 -2.78
C LEU A 128 -36.72 17.59 -2.58
N LEU A 129 -37.48 18.37 -1.79
CA LEU A 129 -38.92 18.17 -1.62
C LEU A 129 -39.69 18.36 -2.93
N GLN A 130 -39.36 19.38 -3.71
CA GLN A 130 -40.00 19.64 -5.01
C GLN A 130 -39.70 18.54 -6.03
N ILE A 131 -38.47 18.04 -6.07
CA ILE A 131 -38.09 16.92 -6.93
C ILE A 131 -38.88 15.67 -6.53
N HIS A 132 -38.88 15.31 -5.25
CA HIS A 132 -39.56 14.12 -4.74
C HIS A 132 -41.04 14.06 -5.13
N ALA A 133 -41.70 15.22 -5.26
CA ALA A 133 -43.10 15.32 -5.64
C ALA A 133 -43.41 14.80 -7.07
N PHE A 134 -42.42 14.74 -7.97
CA PHE A 134 -42.62 14.22 -9.34
C PHE A 134 -41.61 13.15 -9.76
N CYS A 135 -40.54 12.96 -9.00
CA CYS A 135 -39.55 11.90 -9.20
C CYS A 135 -39.14 11.38 -7.81
N PRO A 136 -39.76 10.29 -7.32
CA PRO A 136 -39.56 9.83 -5.95
C PRO A 136 -38.08 9.57 -5.62
N ILE A 137 -37.61 10.23 -4.58
CA ILE A 137 -36.27 10.07 -4.00
C ILE A 137 -36.29 8.90 -3.01
N GLU A 138 -35.35 7.97 -3.14
CA GLU A 138 -35.11 6.90 -2.17
C GLU A 138 -34.28 7.40 -0.99
N PHE A 139 -33.19 8.12 -1.26
CA PHE A 139 -32.43 8.85 -0.25
C PHE A 139 -31.62 9.98 -0.90
N ALA A 140 -31.19 10.95 -0.09
CA ALA A 140 -30.24 11.96 -0.47
C ALA A 140 -29.11 12.03 0.58
N TYR A 141 -27.94 12.49 0.16
CA TYR A 141 -26.90 12.90 1.09
C TYR A 141 -26.15 14.13 0.61
N ARG A 142 -25.58 14.87 1.55
CA ARG A 142 -24.70 15.99 1.27
C ARG A 142 -23.28 15.67 1.74
N THR A 143 -22.29 15.99 0.91
CA THR A 143 -20.89 15.86 1.29
C THR A 143 -20.48 16.97 2.24
N GLU A 144 -19.82 16.61 3.34
CA GLU A 144 -19.19 17.53 4.28
C GLU A 144 -17.70 17.57 4.00
N ILE A 145 -17.16 18.76 4.15
CA ILE A 145 -15.71 18.96 4.21
C ILE A 145 -15.41 19.18 5.68
N GLU A 146 -14.88 18.16 6.37
CA GLU A 146 -14.54 18.24 7.81
C GLU A 146 -13.68 19.47 8.13
N GLU A 147 -12.77 19.83 7.22
CA GLU A 147 -11.89 21.00 7.31
C GLU A 147 -12.65 22.34 7.40
N ALA A 148 -13.92 22.38 6.99
CA ALA A 148 -14.77 23.57 7.08
C ALA A 148 -15.40 23.76 8.46
N GLY A 149 -15.15 22.87 9.43
CA GLY A 149 -15.76 22.93 10.76
C GLY A 149 -17.12 22.23 10.86
N GLY A 150 -17.46 21.41 9.87
CA GLY A 150 -18.59 20.48 9.89
C GLY A 150 -20.00 21.10 9.75
N THR A 151 -21.00 20.28 10.05
CA THR A 151 -22.43 20.51 9.78
C THR A 151 -23.21 20.45 11.09
N ARG A 152 -23.99 21.51 11.36
CA ARG A 152 -25.01 21.50 12.41
C ARG A 152 -26.25 20.77 11.90
N LEU A 153 -26.32 19.49 12.24
CA LEU A 153 -27.34 18.56 11.74
C LEU A 153 -28.75 18.93 12.19
N SER A 154 -29.73 18.84 11.28
CA SER A 154 -31.15 19.10 11.56
C SER A 154 -31.88 17.83 12.01
N ASN A 155 -33.14 17.98 12.45
CA ASN A 155 -33.99 16.83 12.78
C ASN A 155 -34.18 15.87 11.59
N TRP A 156 -34.11 16.37 10.36
CA TRP A 156 -34.20 15.53 9.17
C TRP A 156 -33.05 14.53 9.13
N HIS A 157 -31.80 14.97 9.40
CA HIS A 157 -30.66 14.06 9.49
C HIS A 157 -30.91 12.97 10.54
N HIS A 158 -31.29 13.35 11.76
CA HIS A 158 -31.44 12.40 12.85
C HIS A 158 -32.53 11.36 12.58
N THR A 159 -33.69 11.77 12.06
CA THR A 159 -34.74 10.82 11.61
C THR A 159 -34.28 9.97 10.44
N SER A 160 -33.43 10.50 9.55
CA SER A 160 -32.86 9.74 8.44
C SER A 160 -31.97 8.60 8.92
N LEU A 161 -31.25 8.78 10.04
CA LEU A 161 -30.43 7.71 10.60
C LEU A 161 -31.25 6.49 11.03
N GLU A 162 -32.45 6.72 11.56
CA GLU A 162 -33.38 5.65 11.97
C GLU A 162 -33.88 4.83 10.78
N ALA A 163 -33.91 5.41 9.58
CA ALA A 163 -34.34 4.75 8.35
C ALA A 163 -33.23 3.94 7.65
N ILE A 164 -31.95 4.19 7.97
CA ILE A 164 -30.81 3.53 7.30
C ILE A 164 -30.87 2.00 7.40
N PRO A 165 -31.14 1.37 8.57
CA PRO A 165 -31.17 -0.09 8.65
C PRO A 165 -32.18 -0.72 7.68
N GLY A 166 -33.35 -0.09 7.52
CA GLY A 166 -34.37 -0.53 6.56
C GLY A 166 -33.93 -0.37 5.11
N LEU A 167 -33.20 0.71 4.78
CA LEU A 167 -32.60 0.90 3.46
C LEU A 167 -31.54 -0.18 3.17
N LEU A 168 -30.61 -0.42 4.09
CA LEU A 168 -29.58 -1.44 3.93
C LEU A 168 -30.19 -2.83 3.72
N GLN A 169 -31.20 -3.19 4.52
CA GLN A 169 -31.92 -4.46 4.36
C GLN A 169 -32.63 -4.57 3.01
N LYS A 170 -33.24 -3.48 2.54
CA LYS A 170 -33.87 -3.44 1.21
C LYS A 170 -32.82 -3.69 0.12
N TRP A 171 -31.65 -3.07 0.24
CA TRP A 171 -30.57 -3.18 -0.75
C TRP A 171 -29.95 -4.58 -0.79
N GLU A 172 -29.90 -5.27 0.35
CA GLU A 172 -29.51 -6.67 0.44
C GLU A 172 -30.45 -7.62 -0.31
N GLN A 173 -31.75 -7.32 -0.29
CA GLN A 173 -32.77 -8.19 -0.87
C GLN A 173 -32.89 -8.02 -2.40
N ASP A 174 -32.46 -6.88 -2.94
CA ASP A 174 -32.55 -6.58 -4.37
C ASP A 174 -31.23 -6.01 -4.95
N PRO A 175 -30.16 -6.81 -4.98
CA PRO A 175 -28.86 -6.37 -5.47
C PRO A 175 -28.87 -6.02 -6.98
N GLY A 176 -29.89 -6.45 -7.73
CA GLY A 176 -30.03 -6.17 -9.16
C GLY A 176 -30.30 -4.69 -9.48
N THR A 177 -30.80 -3.92 -8.50
CA THR A 177 -31.04 -2.48 -8.66
C THR A 177 -29.78 -1.61 -8.66
N TYR A 178 -28.60 -2.19 -8.36
CA TYR A 178 -27.30 -1.49 -8.34
C TYR A 178 -26.36 -1.91 -9.48
N GLN A 179 -26.85 -2.71 -10.43
CA GLN A 179 -26.04 -3.41 -11.44
C GLN A 179 -26.09 -2.79 -12.85
N GLN A 180 -26.66 -1.60 -13.04
CA GLN A 180 -26.88 -1.12 -14.41
C GLN A 180 -25.61 -0.63 -15.10
N ASN A 181 -24.67 0.01 -14.38
CA ASN A 181 -23.32 0.30 -14.87
C ASN A 181 -22.31 0.49 -13.71
N GLU A 182 -21.00 0.53 -14.04
CA GLU A 182 -19.91 0.65 -13.05
C GLU A 182 -19.86 2.03 -12.37
N GLU A 183 -20.29 3.08 -13.06
CA GLU A 183 -20.28 4.46 -12.56
C GLU A 183 -21.37 4.67 -11.47
N GLU A 184 -22.58 4.16 -11.70
CA GLU A 184 -23.67 4.14 -10.72
C GLU A 184 -23.25 3.34 -9.47
N LEU A 185 -22.58 2.20 -9.64
CA LEU A 185 -22.08 1.41 -8.52
C LEU A 185 -21.04 2.18 -7.70
N GLU A 186 -20.15 2.93 -8.34
CA GLU A 186 -19.14 3.71 -7.62
C GLU A 186 -19.76 4.91 -6.88
N GLN A 187 -20.72 5.61 -7.49
CA GLN A 187 -21.48 6.67 -6.81
C GLN A 187 -22.27 6.11 -5.62
N PHE A 188 -22.90 4.94 -5.80
CA PHE A 188 -23.60 4.27 -4.73
C PHE A 188 -22.66 3.85 -3.59
N ARG A 189 -21.47 3.33 -3.90
CA ARG A 189 -20.43 3.05 -2.88
C ARG A 189 -20.02 4.30 -2.11
N LEU A 190 -19.81 5.42 -2.80
CA LEU A 190 -19.48 6.68 -2.14
C LEU A 190 -20.61 7.12 -1.20
N ALA A 191 -21.85 6.99 -1.65
CA ALA A 191 -23.03 7.26 -0.84
C ALA A 191 -23.08 6.40 0.42
N VAL A 192 -22.94 5.08 0.28
CA VAL A 192 -22.99 4.17 1.43
C VAL A 192 -21.81 4.40 2.39
N LYS A 193 -20.60 4.69 1.88
CA LYS A 193 -19.44 5.06 2.71
C LYS A 193 -19.73 6.31 3.54
N THR A 194 -20.39 7.29 2.92
CA THR A 194 -20.79 8.54 3.55
C THR A 194 -21.86 8.31 4.62
N ILE A 195 -22.84 7.43 4.34
CA ILE A 195 -23.83 6.97 5.31
C ILE A 195 -23.16 6.34 6.55
N PHE A 196 -22.16 5.48 6.37
CA PHE A 196 -21.42 4.89 7.50
C PHE A 196 -20.69 5.95 8.32
N HIS A 197 -20.01 6.86 7.63
CA HIS A 197 -19.25 7.95 8.27
C HIS A 197 -20.16 8.83 9.15
N TYR A 198 -21.28 9.31 8.60
CA TYR A 198 -22.19 10.20 9.32
C TYR A 198 -23.07 9.49 10.34
N GLY A 199 -23.57 8.31 10.00
CA GLY A 199 -24.46 7.57 10.88
C GLY A 199 -23.76 7.03 12.13
N GLN A 200 -22.42 7.13 12.19
CA GLN A 200 -21.59 6.45 13.17
C GLN A 200 -21.99 4.97 13.29
N LEU A 201 -22.47 4.40 12.18
CA LEU A 201 -22.96 3.05 12.14
C LEU A 201 -21.75 2.14 12.14
N ASP A 202 -21.68 1.25 13.12
CA ASP A 202 -20.66 0.22 13.10
C ASP A 202 -20.89 -0.68 11.87
N PHE A 203 -19.80 -1.10 11.24
CA PHE A 203 -19.82 -2.03 10.10
C PHE A 203 -20.30 -3.44 10.48
N GLU A 204 -20.81 -3.62 11.69
CA GLU A 204 -21.59 -4.79 12.12
C GLU A 204 -23.08 -4.71 11.74
N THR A 205 -23.56 -3.52 11.39
CA THR A 205 -24.97 -3.27 11.02
C THR A 205 -25.37 -3.88 9.66
N PRO A 206 -24.54 -3.84 8.60
CA PRO A 206 -24.86 -4.47 7.32
C PRO A 206 -24.44 -5.94 7.32
N SER A 207 -25.13 -6.77 6.54
CA SER A 207 -24.76 -8.17 6.35
C SER A 207 -23.41 -8.30 5.63
N GLU A 208 -22.65 -9.35 5.95
CA GLU A 208 -21.40 -9.68 5.23
C GLU A 208 -21.57 -9.68 3.69
N PRO A 209 -22.67 -10.21 3.11
CA PRO A 209 -22.93 -10.11 1.66
C PRO A 209 -22.97 -8.68 1.10
N LEU A 210 -23.59 -7.73 1.80
CA LEU A 210 -23.66 -6.34 1.34
C LEU A 210 -22.29 -5.68 1.38
N ILE A 211 -21.53 -5.91 2.47
CA ILE A 211 -20.16 -5.41 2.61
C ILE A 211 -19.25 -6.06 1.57
N GLU A 212 -19.36 -7.38 1.35
CA GLU A 212 -18.64 -8.10 0.30
C GLU A 212 -18.90 -7.50 -1.09
N TYR A 213 -20.12 -7.05 -1.36
CA TYR A 213 -20.48 -6.48 -2.65
C TYR A 213 -20.00 -5.02 -2.81
N LEU A 214 -20.30 -4.18 -1.83
CA LEU A 214 -20.03 -2.74 -1.89
C LEU A 214 -18.58 -2.40 -1.54
N PHE A 215 -18.01 -3.11 -0.58
CA PHE A 215 -16.76 -2.77 0.09
C PHE A 215 -15.89 -4.00 0.34
N PRO A 216 -15.58 -4.81 -0.69
CA PRO A 216 -14.85 -6.05 -0.48
C PRO A 216 -13.48 -5.84 0.17
N GLU A 217 -12.86 -4.68 -0.04
CA GLU A 217 -11.63 -4.29 0.64
C GLU A 217 -11.77 -4.13 2.16
N PHE A 218 -12.89 -3.61 2.64
CA PHE A 218 -13.15 -3.43 4.07
C PHE A 218 -13.46 -4.76 4.74
N LEU A 219 -14.24 -5.63 4.06
CA LEU A 219 -14.47 -6.98 4.55
C LEU A 219 -13.16 -7.78 4.61
N LEU A 220 -12.27 -7.60 3.64
CA LEU A 220 -10.93 -8.20 3.70
C LEU A 220 -10.17 -7.74 4.95
N ALA A 221 -10.17 -6.44 5.27
CA ALA A 221 -9.52 -5.92 6.47
C ALA A 221 -10.12 -6.53 7.75
N LYS A 222 -11.46 -6.59 7.86
CA LYS A 222 -12.15 -7.21 9.00
C LYS A 222 -11.85 -8.71 9.13
N LEU A 223 -11.84 -9.43 8.01
CA LEU A 223 -11.47 -10.84 7.97
C LEU A 223 -10.00 -11.06 8.32
N PHE A 224 -9.14 -10.05 8.14
CA PHE A 224 -7.73 -10.13 8.50
C PHE A 224 -7.52 -10.18 10.03
N ASP A 225 -8.37 -9.48 10.76
CA ASP A 225 -8.42 -9.52 12.23
C ASP A 225 -9.05 -10.82 12.75
N ASN A 226 -9.65 -11.64 11.87
CA ASN A 226 -10.24 -12.92 12.24
C ASN A 226 -9.14 -13.94 12.61
N PRO A 227 -9.28 -14.71 13.71
CA PRO A 227 -8.35 -15.79 14.05
C PRO A 227 -8.37 -16.94 13.01
N ASP A 228 -9.48 -17.12 12.28
CA ASP A 228 -9.62 -18.12 11.23
C ASP A 228 -9.21 -17.55 9.85
N ILE A 229 -7.91 -17.64 9.58
CA ILE A 229 -7.32 -17.16 8.31
C ILE A 229 -7.90 -17.85 7.07
N SER A 230 -8.47 -19.06 7.20
CA SER A 230 -9.04 -19.77 6.05
C SER A 230 -10.22 -18.99 5.44
N LYS A 231 -10.96 -18.22 6.26
CA LYS A 231 -12.03 -17.33 5.77
C LYS A 231 -11.47 -16.16 4.97
N THR A 232 -10.43 -15.49 5.48
CA THR A 232 -9.73 -14.40 4.80
C THR A 232 -9.19 -14.86 3.44
N LEU A 233 -8.62 -16.05 3.37
CA LEU A 233 -8.07 -16.62 2.13
C LEU A 233 -9.15 -17.03 1.14
N ALA A 234 -10.23 -17.66 1.62
CA ALA A 234 -11.38 -18.00 0.77
C ALA A 234 -11.97 -16.73 0.13
N PHE A 235 -12.13 -15.68 0.94
CA PHE A 235 -12.58 -14.37 0.49
C PHE A 235 -11.64 -13.76 -0.56
N TYR A 236 -10.35 -13.66 -0.26
CA TYR A 236 -9.36 -13.11 -1.20
C TYR A 236 -9.34 -13.91 -2.52
N ARG A 237 -9.37 -15.24 -2.48
CA ARG A 237 -9.41 -16.09 -3.69
C ARG A 237 -10.65 -15.81 -4.54
N LYS A 238 -11.80 -15.58 -3.92
CA LYS A 238 -13.05 -15.21 -4.60
C LYS A 238 -12.94 -13.85 -5.29
N HIS A 239 -12.26 -12.88 -4.66
CA HIS A 239 -12.23 -11.47 -5.11
C HIS A 239 -10.91 -10.97 -5.70
N ARG A 240 -9.90 -11.83 -5.90
CA ARG A 240 -8.55 -11.45 -6.38
C ARG A 240 -8.48 -10.70 -7.72
N LYS A 241 -9.58 -10.65 -8.48
CA LYS A 241 -9.67 -9.85 -9.71
C LYS A 241 -10.04 -8.38 -9.46
N ASN A 242 -10.45 -8.05 -8.23
CA ASN A 242 -10.80 -6.69 -7.82
C ASN A 242 -9.54 -5.95 -7.37
N GLU A 243 -9.20 -4.85 -8.04
CA GLU A 243 -7.98 -4.06 -7.76
C GLU A 243 -7.98 -3.48 -6.33
N LYS A 244 -9.14 -3.01 -5.83
CA LYS A 244 -9.26 -2.43 -4.48
C LYS A 244 -8.98 -3.49 -3.39
N VAL A 245 -9.42 -4.73 -3.62
CA VAL A 245 -9.13 -5.88 -2.74
C VAL A 245 -7.64 -6.20 -2.74
N ASN A 246 -6.99 -6.23 -3.91
CA ASN A 246 -5.55 -6.48 -4.01
C ASN A 246 -4.74 -5.39 -3.31
N ARG A 247 -5.05 -4.11 -3.55
CA ARG A 247 -4.37 -2.98 -2.91
C ARG A 247 -4.52 -3.01 -1.39
N SER A 248 -5.69 -3.41 -0.89
CA SER A 248 -5.93 -3.51 0.54
C SER A 248 -5.24 -4.73 1.16
N ALA A 249 -5.18 -5.85 0.44
CA ALA A 249 -4.35 -7.00 0.83
C ALA A 249 -2.87 -6.60 0.96
N GLU A 250 -2.35 -5.81 0.01
CA GLU A 250 -0.98 -5.29 0.07
C GLU A 250 -0.75 -4.42 1.31
N GLN A 251 -1.66 -3.47 1.58
CA GLN A 251 -1.57 -2.58 2.73
C GLN A 251 -1.63 -3.35 4.05
N LEU A 252 -2.53 -4.33 4.17
CA LEU A 252 -2.63 -5.19 5.36
C LEU A 252 -1.34 -5.99 5.58
N VAL A 253 -0.74 -6.53 4.50
CA VAL A 253 0.55 -7.23 4.58
C VAL A 253 1.70 -6.30 4.95
N ILE A 254 1.65 -5.03 4.56
CA ILE A 254 2.65 -4.01 4.93
C ILE A 254 2.49 -3.59 6.40
N ASN A 255 1.25 -3.48 6.88
CA ASN A 255 0.93 -3.00 8.23
C ASN A 255 0.97 -4.08 9.31
N LEU A 256 1.21 -5.35 8.94
CA LEU A 256 1.45 -6.42 9.89
C LEU A 256 2.70 -6.13 10.72
N ASP A 257 2.51 -5.95 12.03
CA ASP A 257 3.59 -6.01 13.02
C ASP A 257 4.20 -7.42 12.93
N ILE A 258 5.34 -7.50 12.24
CA ILE A 258 5.96 -8.74 11.71
C ILE A 258 6.13 -9.81 12.80
N GLN A 259 6.21 -9.42 14.07
CA GLN A 259 6.40 -10.33 15.20
C GLN A 259 5.13 -10.99 15.75
N LYS A 260 3.93 -10.41 15.57
CA LYS A 260 2.70 -10.90 16.25
C LYS A 260 1.90 -11.92 15.46
N GLU A 261 2.00 -11.93 14.14
CA GLU A 261 1.13 -12.76 13.26
C GLU A 261 1.94 -13.66 12.31
N TYR A 262 3.11 -14.08 12.78
CA TYR A 262 4.06 -14.95 12.08
C TYR A 262 3.46 -16.30 11.66
N ALA A 263 2.54 -16.87 12.45
CA ALA A 263 1.85 -18.12 12.12
C ALA A 263 0.92 -18.00 10.89
N LYS A 264 0.30 -16.82 10.71
CA LYS A 264 -0.58 -16.53 9.57
C LYS A 264 0.22 -16.39 8.27
N LEU A 265 1.37 -15.69 8.33
CA LEU A 265 2.28 -15.55 7.20
C LEU A 265 2.95 -16.87 6.80
N ASN A 266 3.32 -17.71 7.77
CA ASN A 266 3.85 -19.04 7.50
C ASN A 266 2.84 -19.92 6.76
N ARG A 267 1.58 -19.93 7.19
CA ARG A 267 0.52 -20.71 6.54
C ARG A 267 0.21 -20.21 5.13
N LEU A 268 0.24 -18.88 4.92
CA LEU A 268 0.08 -18.26 3.61
C LEU A 268 1.24 -18.66 2.68
N ALA A 269 2.48 -18.60 3.15
CA ALA A 269 3.63 -19.04 2.36
C ALA A 269 3.59 -20.54 2.05
N GLU A 270 3.21 -21.37 3.02
CA GLU A 270 3.02 -22.82 2.82
C GLU A 270 2.00 -23.11 1.71
N GLU A 271 0.83 -22.46 1.74
CA GLU A 271 -0.21 -22.67 0.72
C GLU A 271 0.13 -22.09 -0.66
N VAL A 272 0.87 -20.98 -0.71
CA VAL A 272 1.34 -20.36 -1.96
C VAL A 272 2.44 -21.21 -2.60
N LEU A 273 3.31 -21.78 -1.78
CA LEU A 273 4.34 -22.70 -2.24
C LEU A 273 3.73 -24.04 -2.65
N ASP A 274 2.61 -24.48 -2.09
CA ASP A 274 1.93 -25.73 -2.49
C ASP A 274 0.96 -25.57 -3.66
N ALA A 275 0.39 -24.38 -3.88
CA ALA A 275 -0.47 -24.12 -5.02
C ALA A 275 0.35 -24.02 -6.32
N ASN A 276 0.16 -24.96 -7.26
CA ASN A 276 0.66 -24.92 -8.63
C ASN A 276 0.03 -23.76 -9.45
N THR A 277 0.06 -22.52 -8.97
CA THR A 277 -0.60 -21.38 -9.59
C THR A 277 0.37 -20.53 -10.43
N PRO A 278 0.05 -20.24 -11.71
CA PRO A 278 0.96 -19.60 -12.66
C PRO A 278 1.13 -18.08 -12.53
N ASP A 279 0.33 -17.37 -11.73
CA ASP A 279 0.44 -15.89 -11.58
C ASP A 279 1.41 -15.48 -10.47
N TYR A 280 2.67 -15.87 -10.64
CA TYR A 280 3.79 -15.64 -9.74
C TYR A 280 4.34 -14.19 -9.62
N PRO A 281 4.19 -13.27 -10.61
CA PRO A 281 4.82 -11.93 -10.55
C PRO A 281 4.37 -11.05 -9.37
N PHE A 282 3.11 -11.20 -8.92
CA PHE A 282 2.56 -10.43 -7.81
C PHE A 282 3.06 -10.91 -6.44
N MET A 283 3.36 -12.20 -6.30
CA MET A 283 3.70 -12.82 -5.01
C MET A 283 5.19 -12.70 -4.67
N LEU A 284 6.07 -12.48 -5.65
CA LEU A 284 7.52 -12.40 -5.45
C LEU A 284 7.94 -11.43 -4.32
N PRO A 285 7.43 -10.18 -4.29
CA PRO A 285 7.78 -9.22 -3.23
C PRO A 285 7.32 -9.68 -1.83
N HIS A 286 6.28 -10.52 -1.75
CA HIS A 286 5.72 -11.01 -0.49
C HIS A 286 6.42 -12.30 -0.02
N VAL A 287 6.78 -13.21 -0.93
CA VAL A 287 7.62 -14.36 -0.63
C VAL A 287 9.02 -13.90 -0.19
N ASP A 288 9.55 -12.83 -0.80
CA ASP A 288 10.77 -12.16 -0.35
C ASP A 288 10.61 -11.69 1.11
N LYS A 289 9.56 -10.92 1.42
CA LYS A 289 9.29 -10.43 2.80
C LYS A 289 9.12 -11.56 3.83
N ILE A 290 8.38 -12.62 3.49
CA ILE A 290 8.11 -13.74 4.41
C ILE A 290 9.38 -14.54 4.67
N ALA A 291 10.19 -14.83 3.65
CA ALA A 291 11.46 -15.49 3.89
C ALA A 291 12.44 -14.57 4.62
N PHE A 292 12.46 -13.26 4.35
CA PHE A 292 13.29 -12.34 5.14
C PHE A 292 12.88 -12.37 6.62
N ALA A 293 11.58 -12.36 6.94
CA ALA A 293 11.13 -12.52 8.32
C ALA A 293 11.56 -13.87 8.92
N ALA A 294 11.39 -14.97 8.19
CA ALA A 294 11.80 -16.30 8.64
C ALA A 294 13.32 -16.44 8.86
N ILE A 295 14.11 -15.78 8.04
CA ILE A 295 15.57 -15.76 8.15
C ILE A 295 16.01 -14.89 9.33
N MET A 296 15.35 -13.75 9.53
CA MET A 296 15.63 -12.86 10.67
C MET A 296 15.30 -13.52 12.03
N GLU A 297 14.31 -14.41 12.07
CA GLU A 297 13.96 -15.18 13.27
C GLU A 297 14.68 -16.54 13.39
N ASN A 298 15.58 -16.85 12.44
CA ASN A 298 16.35 -18.10 12.40
C ASN A 298 15.48 -19.39 12.41
N ASN A 299 14.34 -19.35 11.70
CA ASN A 299 13.43 -20.50 11.59
C ASN A 299 13.97 -21.55 10.61
N GLN A 300 14.87 -22.41 11.09
CA GLN A 300 15.58 -23.40 10.28
C GLN A 300 14.66 -24.33 9.45
N PRO A 301 13.57 -24.91 10.00
CA PRO A 301 12.69 -25.78 9.22
C PRO A 301 12.09 -25.11 7.97
N LEU A 302 11.71 -23.83 8.07
CA LEU A 302 11.15 -23.07 6.96
C LEU A 302 12.23 -22.69 5.94
N ILE A 303 13.39 -22.26 6.41
CA ILE A 303 14.57 -22.00 5.56
C ILE A 303 14.92 -23.26 4.75
N ASP A 304 15.02 -24.41 5.40
CA ASP A 304 15.33 -25.68 4.74
C ASP A 304 14.26 -26.07 3.72
N ARG A 305 12.98 -25.84 4.03
CA ARG A 305 11.87 -26.12 3.09
C ARG A 305 11.93 -25.19 1.88
N LEU A 306 12.19 -23.90 2.09
CA LEU A 306 12.33 -22.90 1.04
C LEU A 306 13.52 -23.22 0.13
N VAL A 307 14.68 -23.53 0.71
CA VAL A 307 15.87 -23.97 -0.05
C VAL A 307 15.53 -25.23 -0.86
N ARG A 308 14.89 -26.24 -0.25
CA ARG A 308 14.48 -27.46 -0.95
C ARG A 308 13.49 -27.17 -2.08
N GLN A 309 12.45 -26.39 -1.87
CA GLN A 309 11.44 -26.10 -2.89
C GLN A 309 12.02 -25.29 -4.06
N LEU A 310 12.84 -24.28 -3.77
CA LEU A 310 13.50 -23.47 -4.81
C LEU A 310 14.58 -24.26 -5.56
N SER A 311 15.21 -25.26 -4.94
CA SER A 311 16.25 -26.08 -5.58
C SER A 311 15.67 -27.31 -6.31
N SER A 312 14.57 -27.88 -5.81
CA SER A 312 13.97 -29.12 -6.37
C SER A 312 13.05 -28.86 -7.56
N ARG A 313 12.49 -27.66 -7.67
CA ARG A 313 11.54 -27.36 -8.74
C ARG A 313 12.28 -26.79 -9.94
N GLN A 314 12.39 -27.59 -11.00
CA GLN A 314 12.65 -27.11 -12.36
C GLN A 314 11.45 -26.27 -12.83
N TYR A 315 11.27 -25.09 -12.25
CA TYR A 315 10.28 -24.15 -12.77
C TYR A 315 10.82 -23.55 -14.06
N GLY A 316 10.33 -24.07 -15.18
CA GLY A 316 10.53 -23.52 -16.53
C GLY A 316 9.86 -22.15 -16.74
N LEU A 317 9.61 -21.38 -15.68
CA LEU A 317 9.11 -20.02 -15.75
C LEU A 317 10.31 -19.08 -15.72
N THR A 318 10.70 -18.64 -16.89
CA THR A 318 11.57 -17.48 -17.06
C THR A 318 10.80 -16.25 -16.61
N SER A 319 11.37 -15.43 -15.71
CA SER A 319 10.89 -14.06 -15.50
C SER A 319 10.94 -13.30 -16.82
N SER A 320 10.34 -12.11 -16.89
CA SER A 320 10.45 -11.24 -18.07
C SER A 320 11.90 -10.94 -18.48
N SER A 321 12.86 -11.17 -17.57
CA SER A 321 14.30 -11.05 -17.80
C SER A 321 14.99 -12.32 -18.32
N GLY A 322 14.28 -13.44 -18.48
CA GLY A 322 14.84 -14.72 -18.92
C GLY A 322 15.44 -15.59 -17.80
N ASN A 323 15.50 -15.10 -16.56
CA ASN A 323 16.02 -15.83 -15.40
C ASN A 323 14.95 -16.76 -14.80
N CYS A 324 15.34 -17.90 -14.23
CA CYS A 324 14.39 -18.70 -13.45
C CYS A 324 14.08 -18.06 -12.09
N ALA A 325 12.91 -18.34 -11.55
CA ALA A 325 12.49 -17.78 -10.26
C ALA A 325 13.51 -18.04 -9.13
N SER A 326 14.12 -19.22 -9.08
CA SER A 326 15.10 -19.58 -8.05
C SER A 326 16.36 -18.70 -8.07
N CYS A 327 16.86 -18.32 -9.26
CA CYS A 327 18.04 -17.46 -9.36
C CYS A 327 17.71 -15.99 -9.08
N ASP A 328 16.54 -15.50 -9.48
CA ASP A 328 16.08 -14.15 -9.11
C ASP A 328 15.90 -14.06 -7.58
N TYR A 329 15.31 -15.08 -6.98
CA TYR A 329 15.10 -15.15 -5.53
C TYR A 329 16.40 -15.20 -4.72
N ALA A 330 17.30 -16.12 -5.05
CA ALA A 330 18.62 -16.20 -4.42
C ALA A 330 19.41 -14.90 -4.61
N SER A 331 19.24 -14.24 -5.76
CA SER A 331 19.86 -12.93 -6.02
C SER A 331 19.27 -11.81 -5.16
N ASN A 332 17.96 -11.82 -4.93
CA ASN A 332 17.29 -10.87 -4.05
C ASN A 332 17.71 -11.04 -2.58
N ILE A 333 17.83 -12.29 -2.09
CA ILE A 333 18.41 -12.57 -0.76
C ILE A 333 19.80 -11.96 -0.65
N GLY A 334 20.67 -12.20 -1.63
CA GLY A 334 22.02 -11.64 -1.64
C GLY A 334 22.07 -10.11 -1.72
N ALA A 335 21.13 -9.49 -2.44
CA ALA A 335 21.00 -8.04 -2.52
C ALA A 335 20.49 -7.43 -1.20
N TYR A 336 19.63 -8.14 -0.47
CA TYR A 336 19.18 -7.71 0.85
C TYR A 336 20.26 -7.88 1.92
N ALA A 337 21.01 -9.00 1.89
CA ALA A 337 22.18 -9.22 2.74
C ALA A 337 23.19 -8.06 2.65
N TYR A 338 23.37 -7.51 1.46
CA TYR A 338 24.25 -6.37 1.22
C TYR A 338 23.87 -5.12 2.01
N LYS A 339 22.59 -4.93 2.34
CA LYS A 339 22.12 -3.77 3.15
C LYS A 339 22.68 -3.79 4.58
N PHE A 340 23.21 -4.91 5.03
CA PHE A 340 23.82 -5.05 6.35
C PHE A 340 25.34 -4.83 6.34
N HIS A 341 25.98 -4.65 5.17
CA HIS A 341 27.43 -4.41 5.05
C HIS A 341 27.88 -3.08 5.66
N TYR A 342 26.98 -2.10 5.75
CA TYR A 342 27.31 -0.73 6.17
C TYR A 342 26.86 -0.42 7.59
N LYS A 343 26.49 -1.44 8.35
CA LYS A 343 26.14 -1.28 9.75
C LYS A 343 27.39 -1.59 10.56
N ASP A 344 27.87 -0.62 11.35
CA ASP A 344 28.95 -0.82 12.33
C ASP A 344 28.45 -1.66 13.53
N ASN A 345 27.91 -2.85 13.24
CA ASN A 345 27.29 -3.75 14.20
C ASN A 345 27.58 -5.20 13.81
N LYS A 346 28.26 -5.93 14.71
CA LYS A 346 28.61 -7.34 14.53
C LYS A 346 27.39 -8.23 14.26
N ASP A 347 26.25 -7.94 14.88
CA ASP A 347 25.02 -8.72 14.69
C ASP A 347 24.50 -8.56 13.25
N ALA A 348 24.66 -7.38 12.65
CA ALA A 348 24.30 -7.14 11.26
C ALA A 348 25.17 -7.97 10.30
N PHE A 349 26.47 -8.10 10.57
CA PHE A 349 27.35 -8.95 9.77
C PHE A 349 27.03 -10.44 9.92
N ILE A 350 26.68 -10.89 11.12
CA ILE A 350 26.22 -12.27 11.34
C ILE A 350 24.95 -12.54 10.53
N GLN A 351 24.00 -11.59 10.52
CA GLN A 351 22.78 -11.70 9.71
C GLN A 351 23.07 -11.70 8.20
N ALA A 352 23.92 -10.80 7.71
CA ALA A 352 24.36 -10.77 6.32
C ALA A 352 24.97 -12.12 5.89
N ARG A 353 25.89 -12.64 6.70
CA ARG A 353 26.55 -13.93 6.47
C ARG A 353 25.54 -15.07 6.38
N ARG A 354 24.55 -15.08 7.27
CA ARG A 354 23.47 -16.08 7.25
C ARG A 354 22.63 -16.00 5.97
N LEU A 355 22.27 -14.78 5.56
CA LEU A 355 21.52 -14.56 4.33
C LEU A 355 22.32 -15.02 3.09
N TYR A 356 23.62 -14.73 3.02
CA TYR A 356 24.47 -15.23 1.93
C TYR A 356 24.59 -16.75 1.94
N GLU A 357 24.68 -17.38 3.10
CA GLU A 357 24.69 -18.84 3.20
C GLU A 357 23.43 -19.45 2.57
N ILE A 358 22.26 -18.90 2.89
CA ILE A 358 20.97 -19.35 2.35
C ILE A 358 20.91 -19.12 0.84
N ALA A 359 21.30 -17.92 0.37
CA ALA A 359 21.35 -17.61 -1.06
C ALA A 359 22.23 -18.61 -1.81
N LEU A 360 23.38 -18.96 -1.25
CA LEU A 360 24.33 -19.92 -1.83
C LEU A 360 23.89 -21.38 -1.69
N ASP A 361 23.05 -21.73 -0.72
CA ASP A 361 22.47 -23.07 -0.54
C ASP A 361 21.31 -23.33 -1.51
N ILE A 362 20.64 -22.29 -2.03
CA ILE A 362 19.71 -22.41 -3.15
C ILE A 362 20.51 -22.74 -4.41
N GLN A 363 20.24 -23.90 -5.01
CA GLN A 363 20.88 -24.34 -6.25
C GLN A 363 19.91 -24.10 -7.43
N PRO A 364 20.07 -23.01 -8.20
CA PRO A 364 19.25 -22.81 -9.38
C PRO A 364 19.56 -23.90 -10.43
N PRO A 365 18.57 -24.30 -11.25
CA PRO A 365 18.81 -25.20 -12.36
C PRO A 365 19.77 -24.57 -13.37
N GLU A 366 20.73 -25.35 -13.89
CA GLU A 366 21.57 -24.94 -15.02
C GLU A 366 20.68 -24.62 -16.25
N PRO A 367 21.00 -23.56 -17.02
CA PRO A 367 22.19 -22.70 -16.93
C PRO A 367 22.04 -21.48 -16.00
N CYS A 368 20.97 -21.37 -15.20
CA CYS A 368 20.78 -20.18 -14.37
C CYS A 368 21.80 -20.09 -13.23
N LYS A 369 22.28 -18.88 -12.97
CA LYS A 369 23.29 -18.57 -11.95
C LYS A 369 22.82 -17.37 -11.16
N LEU A 370 23.25 -17.25 -9.91
CA LEU A 370 23.01 -16.03 -9.13
C LEU A 370 23.72 -14.85 -9.80
N ARG A 371 23.26 -13.63 -9.53
CA ARG A 371 24.00 -12.42 -9.92
C ARG A 371 25.43 -12.49 -9.36
N LEU A 372 26.42 -12.25 -10.21
CA LEU A 372 27.84 -12.39 -9.87
C LEU A 372 28.29 -11.56 -8.65
N LYS A 373 27.59 -10.44 -8.38
CA LYS A 373 27.82 -9.62 -7.19
C LYS A 373 27.50 -10.35 -5.88
N VAL A 374 26.56 -11.30 -5.88
CA VAL A 374 26.19 -12.08 -4.69
C VAL A 374 27.36 -12.98 -4.26
N TYR A 375 27.96 -13.73 -5.18
CA TYR A 375 29.15 -14.55 -4.88
C TYR A 375 30.31 -13.70 -4.37
N CYS A 376 30.53 -12.53 -4.98
CA CYS A 376 31.58 -11.60 -4.60
C CYS A 376 31.38 -11.06 -3.17
N ASN A 377 30.18 -10.56 -2.87
CA ASN A 377 29.85 -9.99 -1.56
C ASN A 377 29.79 -11.06 -0.46
N ALA A 378 29.41 -12.29 -0.80
CA ALA A 378 29.44 -13.41 0.13
C ALA A 378 30.86 -13.78 0.59
N LEU A 379 31.89 -13.54 -0.22
CA LEU A 379 33.28 -13.68 0.24
C LEU A 379 33.74 -12.45 1.03
N TRP A 380 33.31 -11.26 0.64
CA TRP A 380 33.65 -10.01 1.32
C TRP A 380 33.23 -10.01 2.79
N ILE A 381 32.02 -10.51 3.09
CA ILE A 381 31.45 -10.53 4.46
C ILE A 381 32.17 -11.50 5.40
N LEU A 382 33.02 -12.37 4.88
CA LEU A 382 33.79 -13.34 5.67
C LEU A 382 35.17 -12.83 6.08
N GLN A 383 35.63 -11.74 5.47
CA GLN A 383 36.94 -11.18 5.76
C GLN A 383 36.93 -10.56 7.16
N HIS A 384 37.87 -11.01 7.99
CA HIS A 384 38.05 -10.50 9.35
C HIS A 384 38.31 -8.99 9.34
N ASP A 385 39.12 -8.51 8.39
CA ASP A 385 39.48 -7.09 8.28
C ASP A 385 38.26 -6.19 8.03
N ASN A 386 37.27 -6.69 7.29
CA ASN A 386 36.04 -5.94 6.99
C ASN A 386 35.03 -5.95 8.14
N THR A 387 34.93 -7.06 8.87
CA THR A 387 33.78 -7.32 9.77
C THR A 387 34.16 -7.43 11.25
N GLY A 388 35.44 -7.63 11.54
CA GLY A 388 35.94 -7.98 12.88
C GLY A 388 35.42 -9.32 13.42
N LEU A 389 34.77 -10.14 12.60
CA LEU A 389 34.33 -11.49 12.97
C LEU A 389 35.54 -12.45 12.98
N PRO A 390 35.59 -13.45 13.89
CA PRO A 390 36.68 -14.42 13.89
C PRO A 390 36.79 -15.19 12.57
N VAL A 391 38.02 -15.47 12.14
CA VAL A 391 38.28 -16.31 10.97
C VAL A 391 37.77 -17.73 11.23
N ASP A 392 36.81 -18.19 10.43
CA ASP A 392 36.27 -19.54 10.46
C ASP A 392 36.67 -20.27 9.17
N LYS A 393 37.72 -21.07 9.26
CA LYS A 393 38.30 -21.76 8.10
C LYS A 393 37.29 -22.68 7.41
N VAL A 394 36.47 -23.42 8.16
CA VAL A 394 35.51 -24.38 7.60
C VAL A 394 34.43 -23.64 6.83
N LEU A 395 33.91 -22.53 7.40
CA LEU A 395 32.92 -21.71 6.74
C LEU A 395 33.48 -21.00 5.49
N ASN A 396 34.71 -20.48 5.58
CA ASN A 396 35.40 -19.85 4.46
C ASN A 396 35.57 -20.84 3.30
N GLU A 397 36.03 -22.06 3.57
CA GLU A 397 36.16 -23.11 2.56
C GLU A 397 34.81 -23.46 1.91
N LYS A 398 33.71 -23.54 2.69
CA LYS A 398 32.35 -23.75 2.17
C LYS A 398 31.96 -22.67 1.17
N PHE A 399 32.19 -21.39 1.50
CA PHE A 399 31.83 -20.27 0.62
C PHE A 399 32.75 -20.20 -0.60
N LEU A 400 34.07 -20.38 -0.42
CA LEU A 400 35.05 -20.40 -1.50
C LEU A 400 34.71 -21.46 -2.56
N ALA A 401 34.34 -22.67 -2.13
CA ALA A 401 33.94 -23.77 -3.02
C ALA A 401 32.74 -23.39 -3.92
N LYS A 402 31.82 -22.56 -3.41
CA LYS A 402 30.64 -22.11 -4.16
C LYS A 402 30.90 -20.88 -5.01
N CYS A 403 31.78 -19.97 -4.58
CA CYS A 403 31.98 -18.69 -5.27
C CYS A 403 33.07 -18.75 -6.36
N LEU A 404 34.18 -19.47 -6.12
CA LEU A 404 35.33 -19.50 -7.03
C LEU A 404 35.01 -19.94 -8.48
N PRO A 405 34.10 -20.91 -8.73
CA PRO A 405 33.74 -21.30 -10.10
C PRO A 405 33.21 -20.15 -10.97
N TYR A 406 32.71 -19.08 -10.35
CA TYR A 406 32.14 -17.91 -11.03
C TYR A 406 33.12 -16.74 -11.19
N GLY A 407 34.37 -16.90 -10.73
CA GLY A 407 35.37 -15.82 -10.73
C GLY A 407 35.76 -15.31 -12.11
N SER A 408 35.70 -16.13 -13.15
CA SER A 408 35.98 -15.67 -14.53
C SER A 408 34.95 -14.65 -15.04
N GLY A 409 33.71 -14.70 -14.54
CA GLY A 409 32.68 -13.71 -14.86
C GLY A 409 32.77 -12.44 -14.01
N ASN A 410 33.33 -12.53 -12.80
CA ASN A 410 33.59 -11.40 -11.92
C ASN A 410 34.93 -11.59 -11.19
N PRO A 411 36.04 -11.09 -11.75
CA PRO A 411 37.38 -11.31 -11.20
C PRO A 411 37.60 -10.78 -9.78
N ALA A 412 36.74 -9.88 -9.29
CA ALA A 412 36.75 -9.44 -7.89
C ALA A 412 36.51 -10.59 -6.90
N ILE A 413 35.87 -11.68 -7.33
CA ILE A 413 35.73 -12.92 -6.55
C ILE A 413 37.10 -13.51 -6.25
N PHE A 414 38.03 -13.52 -7.20
CA PHE A 414 39.38 -14.02 -6.96
C PHE A 414 40.13 -13.12 -5.98
N PHE A 415 39.93 -11.80 -6.05
CA PHE A 415 40.55 -10.90 -5.08
C PHE A 415 39.99 -11.10 -3.67
N ASN A 416 38.66 -11.19 -3.51
CA ASN A 416 38.09 -11.48 -2.19
C ASN A 416 38.51 -12.86 -1.65
N ALA A 417 38.66 -13.86 -2.53
CA ALA A 417 39.17 -15.17 -2.16
C ALA A 417 40.65 -15.14 -1.74
N LEU A 418 41.48 -14.33 -2.41
CA LEU A 418 42.87 -14.10 -2.01
C LEU A 418 42.94 -13.62 -0.57
N CYS A 419 42.17 -12.59 -0.19
CA CYS A 419 42.20 -12.06 1.17
C CYS A 419 41.81 -13.14 2.20
N LEU A 420 40.76 -13.94 1.93
CA LEU A 420 40.38 -15.04 2.82
C LEU A 420 41.48 -16.11 2.95
N TYR A 421 42.15 -16.47 1.85
CA TYR A 421 43.27 -17.42 1.91
C TYR A 421 44.46 -16.85 2.69
N VAL A 422 44.71 -15.54 2.62
CA VAL A 422 45.73 -14.88 3.45
C VAL A 422 45.35 -14.95 4.93
N GLU A 423 44.11 -14.62 5.29
CA GLU A 423 43.62 -14.71 6.68
C GLU A 423 43.67 -16.15 7.24
N MET A 424 43.57 -17.15 6.37
CA MET A 424 43.71 -18.58 6.72
C MET A 424 45.15 -19.10 6.65
N ASN A 425 46.14 -18.25 6.35
CA ASN A 425 47.56 -18.60 6.16
C ASN A 425 47.82 -19.62 5.02
N GLU A 426 47.03 -19.58 3.96
CA GLU A 426 47.14 -20.44 2.78
C GLU A 426 47.72 -19.69 1.58
N PHE A 427 48.96 -19.21 1.72
CA PHE A 427 49.59 -18.28 0.77
C PHE A 427 49.73 -18.82 -0.66
N ASP A 428 49.89 -20.13 -0.84
CA ASP A 428 49.91 -20.73 -2.18
C ASP A 428 48.58 -20.57 -2.91
N LYS A 429 47.46 -20.75 -2.21
CA LYS A 429 46.12 -20.56 -2.79
C LYS A 429 45.82 -19.07 -2.99
N ALA A 430 46.26 -18.22 -2.07
CA ALA A 430 46.18 -16.77 -2.24
C ALA A 430 46.92 -16.30 -3.52
N LEU A 431 48.11 -16.83 -3.77
CA LEU A 431 48.89 -16.57 -4.98
C LEU A 431 48.19 -17.07 -6.25
N GLN A 432 47.55 -18.25 -6.19
CA GLN A 432 46.75 -18.75 -7.31
C GLN A 432 45.60 -17.78 -7.63
N CYS A 433 44.88 -17.30 -6.61
CA CYS A 433 43.81 -16.32 -6.79
C CYS A 433 44.33 -14.98 -7.33
N TYR A 434 45.50 -14.50 -6.88
CA TYR A 434 46.16 -13.30 -7.43
C TYR A 434 46.39 -13.44 -8.94
N ASN A 435 46.99 -14.56 -9.35
CA ASN A 435 47.26 -14.83 -10.77
C ASN A 435 45.97 -14.97 -11.58
N GLN A 436 44.92 -15.58 -11.02
CA GLN A 436 43.61 -15.66 -11.66
C GLN A 436 42.96 -14.29 -11.83
N ALA A 437 43.01 -13.43 -10.82
CA ALA A 437 42.49 -12.05 -10.92
C ALA A 437 43.17 -11.27 -12.06
N ILE A 438 44.50 -11.41 -12.21
CA ILE A 438 45.25 -10.81 -13.33
C ILE A 438 44.84 -11.43 -14.67
N ASN A 439 44.84 -12.77 -14.75
CA ASN A 439 44.54 -13.49 -15.99
C ASN A 439 43.14 -13.17 -16.53
N TYR A 440 42.17 -13.01 -15.65
CA TYR A 440 40.79 -12.62 -16.00
C TYR A 440 40.56 -11.10 -16.01
N LYS A 441 41.64 -10.30 -16.03
CA LYS A 441 41.59 -8.84 -16.21
C LYS A 441 40.73 -8.13 -15.16
N TYR A 442 41.00 -8.37 -13.88
CA TYR A 442 40.39 -7.58 -12.82
C TYR A 442 40.64 -6.08 -13.07
N ASN A 443 39.58 -5.27 -13.06
CA ASN A 443 39.67 -3.86 -13.47
C ASN A 443 40.51 -3.03 -12.49
N ASP A 444 40.61 -3.47 -11.22
CA ASP A 444 41.26 -2.72 -10.15
C ASP A 444 42.58 -3.37 -9.72
N ILE A 445 43.36 -3.94 -10.65
CA ILE A 445 44.65 -4.58 -10.36
C ILE A 445 45.60 -3.66 -9.58
N GLN A 446 45.62 -2.36 -9.89
CA GLN A 446 46.47 -1.42 -9.15
C GLN A 446 46.01 -1.26 -7.70
N ILE A 447 44.70 -1.15 -7.46
CA ILE A 447 44.14 -1.07 -6.11
C ILE A 447 44.46 -2.35 -5.33
N MET A 448 44.31 -3.53 -5.95
CA MET A 448 44.69 -4.79 -5.34
C MET A 448 46.18 -4.81 -4.94
N LYS A 449 47.08 -4.36 -5.83
CA LYS A 449 48.52 -4.27 -5.53
C LYS A 449 48.79 -3.31 -4.38
N ASP A 450 48.18 -2.13 -4.41
CA ASP A 450 48.35 -1.11 -3.38
C ASP A 450 47.89 -1.64 -2.03
N GLN A 451 46.71 -2.29 -1.97
CA GLN A 451 46.21 -2.93 -0.75
C GLN A 451 47.12 -4.04 -0.23
N ILE A 452 47.64 -4.92 -1.09
CA ILE A 452 48.65 -5.93 -0.69
C ILE A 452 49.89 -5.26 -0.07
N LEU A 453 50.29 -4.09 -0.59
CA LEU A 453 51.46 -3.38 -0.12
C LEU A 453 51.22 -2.57 1.16
N SER A 454 50.01 -2.06 1.38
CA SER A 454 49.68 -1.13 2.47
C SER A 454 48.89 -1.75 3.63
N GLU A 455 48.02 -2.73 3.37
CA GLU A 455 47.11 -3.26 4.38
C GLU A 455 47.82 -4.17 5.38
N LYS A 456 47.58 -3.91 6.66
CA LYS A 456 48.19 -4.69 7.75
C LYS A 456 47.78 -6.15 7.69
N ALA A 457 46.52 -6.43 7.33
CA ALA A 457 46.00 -7.79 7.19
C ALA A 457 46.73 -8.62 6.11
N LEU A 458 47.39 -7.97 5.15
CA LEU A 458 48.10 -8.62 4.03
C LEU A 458 49.64 -8.59 4.18
N ALA A 459 50.15 -8.09 5.31
CA ALA A 459 51.58 -7.85 5.51
C ALA A 459 52.44 -9.14 5.41
N GLU A 460 51.92 -10.29 5.85
CA GLU A 460 52.63 -11.56 5.74
C GLU A 460 52.68 -12.05 4.29
N PHE A 461 51.58 -11.94 3.56
CA PHE A 461 51.50 -12.33 2.16
C PHE A 461 52.40 -11.46 1.26
N LYS A 462 52.50 -10.15 1.54
CA LYS A 462 53.47 -9.24 0.90
C LYS A 462 54.90 -9.76 0.96
N ASN A 463 55.27 -10.44 2.05
CA ASN A 463 56.60 -11.00 2.25
C ASN A 463 56.74 -12.43 1.71
N TYR A 464 55.68 -13.01 1.14
CA TYR A 464 55.72 -14.34 0.56
C TYR A 464 56.65 -14.35 -0.67
N PRO A 465 57.74 -15.15 -0.69
CA PRO A 465 58.80 -15.01 -1.70
C PRO A 465 58.31 -15.09 -3.15
N PRO A 466 57.40 -16.01 -3.52
CA PRO A 466 56.85 -16.04 -4.89
C PRO A 466 56.11 -14.77 -5.28
N LEU A 467 55.32 -14.18 -4.37
CA LEU A 467 54.61 -12.92 -4.65
C LEU A 467 55.57 -11.75 -4.76
N LYS A 468 56.58 -11.68 -3.87
CA LYS A 468 57.60 -10.62 -3.90
C LYS A 468 58.38 -10.60 -5.22
N ALA A 469 58.66 -11.77 -5.79
CA ALA A 469 59.29 -11.87 -7.10
C ALA A 469 58.42 -11.29 -8.22
N ILE A 470 57.09 -11.44 -8.13
CA ILE A 470 56.13 -10.90 -9.09
C ILE A 470 55.93 -9.39 -8.91
N LEU A 471 55.86 -8.89 -7.67
CA LEU A 471 55.62 -7.46 -7.40
C LEU A 471 56.82 -6.56 -7.75
N ASN A 472 58.02 -7.12 -7.83
CA ASN A 472 59.24 -6.39 -8.22
C ASN A 472 59.46 -6.33 -9.74
N GLN A 473 58.58 -6.95 -10.53
CA GLN A 473 58.52 -6.87 -11.99
C GLN A 473 57.48 -5.83 -12.41
#